data_AF-A0A814AZF2-F1
#
_entry.id   AF-A0A814AZF2-F1
#
_cell.length_a   1.000
_cell.length_b   1.000
_cell.length_c   1.000
_cell.angle_alpha   90.00
_cell.angle_beta   90.00
_cell.angle_gamma   90.00
#
_symmetry.space_group_name_H-M   'P 1'
#
loop_
_entity.id
_entity.type
_entity.pdbx_description
1 polymer ?
#
loop_
_entity_poly.entity_id
_entity_poly.type
_entity_poly.pdbx_seq_one_letter_code
_entity_poly.pdbx_strand_id
1 'polypeptide(L)'
;MLTFYFLLINVQSFVANAFIPHPAIRLGGQAGNSITHTELVQLGFIRSLTRFFLDAQIQSKSSIDVENFKAEHTIDELHQLAHPDWTNDQVKLYSYPLKSIIDKIQVRDALVDLNPSTKNLPSAHFDSESFKESNDRIIQLRNKILEDVNDPNKDLDKARGRIGDLLHTLQDFYSHSNWIEMGKTKINDRIGIHEDIGQVAGINQATCTNTGCTKIQTKCNLMQKIVLKTCPMEYYDCKNNILNDINNQGLLTSSYMSNQFNTNNEPIIKPTNVEKCSHGSVMDTTSHQVAIGSINKDTMTPLYSPHYHLHFDAAKLAIDATEQFFNDLRKDLGDRKFDRLFAINPTEAQIQVAKIAIANRQQFQFLTSTLSIGLSTSDLNFEKTIKQRIQEILSILFDLKDSNVPTYDLSENGVEKTDTNIHSGSLLIDGLKTLKKRRFNGHKFRSYTN
;
A
#
# COMPACT_ATOMS: atom_id res chain seq x y z
N MET A 1 12.11 -47.07 -22.74
CA MET A 1 13.02 -46.02 -22.24
C MET A 1 12.22 -44.73 -22.11
N LEU A 2 11.94 -44.31 -20.88
CA LEU A 2 11.24 -43.05 -20.59
C LEU A 2 12.11 -41.85 -20.96
N THR A 3 11.57 -40.93 -21.74
CA THR A 3 12.21 -39.65 -22.08
C THR A 3 11.74 -38.61 -21.07
N PHE A 4 12.62 -38.23 -20.14
CA PHE A 4 12.39 -37.12 -19.21
C PHE A 4 12.56 -35.80 -19.95
N TYR A 5 11.48 -35.03 -20.07
CA TYR A 5 11.55 -33.60 -20.38
C TYR A 5 12.07 -32.86 -19.15
N PHE A 6 13.32 -32.41 -19.20
CA PHE A 6 13.82 -31.42 -18.25
C PHE A 6 13.17 -30.07 -18.59
N LEU A 7 12.26 -29.61 -17.72
CA LEU A 7 11.87 -28.21 -17.67
C LEU A 7 13.10 -27.41 -17.22
N LEU A 8 13.70 -26.66 -18.14
CA LEU A 8 14.70 -25.64 -17.81
C LEU A 8 13.97 -24.50 -17.07
N ILE A 9 13.96 -24.57 -15.74
CA ILE A 9 13.66 -23.41 -14.90
C ILE A 9 14.83 -22.44 -15.10
N ASN A 10 14.63 -21.43 -15.93
CA ASN A 10 15.49 -20.26 -15.96
C ASN A 10 15.33 -19.55 -14.61
N VAL A 11 16.25 -19.83 -13.68
CA VAL A 11 16.39 -19.08 -12.43
C VAL A 11 16.98 -17.71 -12.80
N GLN A 12 16.11 -16.79 -13.22
CA GLN A 12 16.44 -15.38 -13.24
C GLN A 12 16.73 -14.95 -11.81
N SER A 13 17.80 -14.17 -11.67
CA SER A 13 18.28 -13.62 -10.41
C SER A 13 17.15 -12.85 -9.72
N PHE A 14 16.71 -13.34 -8.57
CA PHE A 14 15.69 -12.67 -7.77
C PHE A 14 16.28 -11.37 -7.23
N VAL A 15 15.68 -10.25 -7.62
CA VAL A 15 16.00 -8.93 -7.07
C VAL A 15 15.21 -8.84 -5.77
N ALA A 16 15.87 -8.48 -4.67
CA ALA A 16 15.17 -8.20 -3.43
C ALA A 16 14.40 -6.90 -3.65
N ASN A 17 13.09 -7.06 -3.64
CA ASN A 17 12.10 -6.13 -4.13
C ASN A 17 11.24 -5.70 -2.94
N ALA A 18 10.64 -4.52 -3.03
CA ALA A 18 9.90 -3.95 -1.92
C ALA A 18 8.79 -4.89 -1.44
N PHE A 19 8.46 -4.90 -0.15
CA PHE A 19 7.50 -5.81 0.50
C PHE A 19 7.24 -7.14 -0.25
N ILE A 20 8.17 -8.11 -0.15
CA ILE A 20 8.27 -9.36 -0.94
C ILE A 20 7.00 -9.74 -1.75
N PRO A 21 7.05 -9.80 -3.09
CA PRO A 21 5.96 -10.39 -3.88
C PRO A 21 5.76 -11.86 -3.47
N HIS A 22 4.51 -12.24 -3.16
CA HIS A 22 4.13 -13.49 -2.47
C HIS A 22 4.86 -14.80 -2.92
N PRO A 23 5.25 -15.04 -4.19
CA PRO A 23 5.99 -16.26 -4.55
C PRO A 23 7.36 -16.42 -3.88
N ALA A 24 8.04 -15.32 -3.49
CA ALA A 24 9.39 -15.37 -2.94
C ALA A 24 9.45 -15.76 -1.45
N ILE A 25 8.32 -15.78 -0.74
CA ILE A 25 8.24 -16.23 0.66
C ILE A 25 8.57 -17.73 0.79
N ARG A 26 8.39 -18.54 -0.27
CA ARG A 26 8.52 -20.01 -0.18
C ARG A 26 9.94 -20.56 -0.31
N LEU A 27 10.96 -19.75 -0.61
CA LEU A 27 12.34 -20.24 -0.82
C LEU A 27 13.32 -19.95 0.33
N GLY A 28 12.87 -19.32 1.42
CA GLY A 28 13.72 -19.07 2.60
C GLY A 28 12.92 -19.06 3.89
N GLY A 29 13.13 -20.07 4.74
CA GLY A 29 12.61 -20.06 6.11
C GLY A 29 13.03 -18.77 6.83
N GLN A 30 12.09 -18.18 7.57
CA GLN A 30 12.10 -16.88 8.28
C GLN A 30 11.55 -15.65 7.54
N ALA A 31 11.44 -15.63 6.21
CA ALA A 31 10.69 -14.56 5.52
C ALA A 31 9.15 -14.67 5.68
N GLY A 32 8.69 -15.80 6.23
CA GLY A 32 7.28 -16.16 6.37
C GLY A 32 6.44 -15.33 7.33
N ASN A 33 7.01 -14.38 8.06
CA ASN A 33 6.25 -13.50 8.98
C ASN A 33 6.13 -12.05 8.46
N SER A 34 6.76 -11.72 7.32
CA SER A 34 6.67 -10.37 6.75
C SER A 34 5.30 -10.13 6.11
N ILE A 35 4.87 -8.86 6.09
CA ILE A 35 3.73 -8.36 5.34
C ILE A 35 4.15 -8.15 3.89
N THR A 36 3.32 -8.63 2.98
CA THR A 36 3.49 -8.49 1.54
C THR A 36 2.68 -7.34 0.97
N HIS A 37 3.10 -6.83 -0.16
CA HIS A 37 2.30 -5.95 -1.03
C HIS A 37 0.84 -6.40 -1.18
N THR A 38 0.64 -7.70 -1.44
CA THR A 38 -0.68 -8.31 -1.54
C THR A 38 -1.53 -8.11 -0.29
N GLU A 39 -0.95 -8.32 0.89
CA GLU A 39 -1.63 -8.15 2.18
C GLU A 39 -1.93 -6.67 2.46
N LEU A 40 -1.03 -5.75 2.09
CA LEU A 40 -1.25 -4.30 2.21
C LEU A 40 -2.47 -3.84 1.40
N VAL A 41 -2.54 -4.24 0.12
CA VAL A 41 -3.69 -3.97 -0.76
C VAL A 41 -4.97 -4.52 -0.14
N GLN A 42 -4.92 -5.76 0.34
CA GLN A 42 -6.08 -6.44 0.89
C GLN A 42 -6.64 -5.73 2.13
N LEU A 43 -5.76 -5.45 3.10
CA LEU A 43 -6.16 -4.84 4.37
C LEU A 43 -6.67 -3.41 4.14
N GLY A 44 -5.96 -2.60 3.35
CA GLY A 44 -6.41 -1.24 3.04
C GLY A 44 -7.74 -1.21 2.29
N PHE A 45 -7.94 -2.12 1.32
CA PHE A 45 -9.21 -2.20 0.59
C PHE A 45 -10.38 -2.65 1.48
N ILE A 46 -10.20 -3.68 2.32
CA ILE A 46 -11.25 -4.14 3.23
C ILE A 46 -11.71 -3.02 4.15
N ARG A 47 -10.80 -2.22 4.71
CA ARG A 47 -11.15 -1.07 5.56
C ARG A 47 -11.99 -0.04 4.81
N SER A 48 -11.65 0.26 3.56
CA SER A 48 -12.45 1.15 2.71
C SER A 48 -13.82 0.56 2.36
N LEU A 49 -13.90 -0.76 2.09
CA LEU A 49 -15.14 -1.46 1.78
C LEU A 49 -16.08 -1.52 3.00
N THR A 50 -15.55 -1.69 4.21
CA THR A 50 -16.32 -1.61 5.46
C THR A 50 -17.03 -0.25 5.55
N ARG A 51 -16.32 0.85 5.27
CA ARG A 51 -16.91 2.21 5.24
C ARG A 51 -18.01 2.31 4.16
N PHE A 52 -17.78 1.74 2.97
CA PHE A 52 -18.77 1.72 1.89
C PHE A 52 -20.11 1.08 2.31
N PHE A 53 -20.07 -0.12 2.90
CA PHE A 53 -21.30 -0.79 3.33
C PHE A 53 -21.97 -0.10 4.52
N LEU A 54 -21.19 0.42 5.47
CA LEU A 54 -21.74 1.18 6.59
C LEU A 54 -22.51 2.42 6.12
N ASP A 55 -21.92 3.21 5.22
CA ASP A 55 -22.57 4.41 4.67
C ASP A 55 -23.85 4.05 3.89
N ALA A 56 -23.83 2.96 3.13
CA ALA A 56 -25.00 2.48 2.39
C ALA A 56 -26.15 2.06 3.34
N GLN A 57 -25.85 1.41 4.47
CA GLN A 57 -26.84 1.08 5.50
C GLN A 57 -27.39 2.33 6.22
N ILE A 58 -26.54 3.32 6.49
CA ILE A 58 -26.98 4.60 7.03
C ILE A 58 -27.98 5.28 6.08
N GLN A 59 -27.67 5.29 4.77
CA GLN A 59 -28.55 5.86 3.75
C GLN A 59 -29.89 5.09 3.62
N SER A 60 -29.87 3.76 3.76
CA SER A 60 -31.08 2.94 3.67
C SER A 60 -31.97 2.98 4.93
N LYS A 61 -31.49 3.61 6.02
CA LYS A 61 -32.15 3.65 7.34
C LYS A 61 -32.44 2.25 7.91
N SER A 62 -31.66 1.24 7.52
CA SER A 62 -31.71 -0.07 8.19
C SER A 62 -31.19 0.05 9.63
N SER A 63 -31.49 -0.92 10.50
CA SER A 63 -30.89 -0.96 11.84
C SER A 63 -29.36 -1.01 11.72
N ILE A 64 -28.70 0.09 12.09
CA ILE A 64 -27.24 0.21 12.04
C ILE A 64 -26.69 -0.46 13.31
N ASP A 65 -25.98 -1.56 13.15
CA ASP A 65 -25.16 -2.13 14.21
C ASP A 65 -23.71 -1.76 13.95
N VAL A 66 -23.30 -0.58 14.42
CA VAL A 66 -21.94 -0.06 14.23
C VAL A 66 -20.89 -1.00 14.84
N GLU A 67 -21.24 -1.74 15.91
CA GLU A 67 -20.33 -2.71 16.53
C GLU A 67 -20.02 -3.88 15.60
N ASN A 68 -20.99 -4.30 14.78
CA ASN A 68 -20.78 -5.35 13.78
C ASN A 68 -19.85 -4.94 12.64
N PHE A 69 -19.50 -3.65 12.48
CA PHE A 69 -18.52 -3.19 11.49
C PHE A 69 -17.20 -2.74 12.13
N LYS A 70 -17.02 -2.96 13.44
CA LYS A 70 -15.76 -2.66 14.16
C LYS A 70 -14.79 -3.85 14.22
N ALA A 71 -15.25 -5.06 13.88
CA ALA A 71 -14.46 -6.29 13.92
C ALA A 71 -13.84 -6.63 12.56
N GLU A 72 -12.71 -7.31 12.49
CA GLU A 72 -12.15 -7.71 11.18
C GLU A 72 -13.10 -8.58 10.37
N HIS A 73 -13.40 -8.15 9.14
CA HIS A 73 -14.28 -8.86 8.22
C HIS A 73 -13.60 -9.30 6.94
N THR A 74 -14.04 -10.44 6.44
CA THR A 74 -13.86 -10.85 5.06
C THR A 74 -14.81 -10.10 4.12
N ILE A 75 -14.54 -10.07 2.81
CA ILE A 75 -15.46 -9.51 1.79
C ILE A 75 -16.80 -10.25 1.85
N ASP A 76 -16.78 -11.57 2.02
CA ASP A 76 -18.00 -12.38 2.10
C ASP A 76 -18.81 -12.03 3.35
N GLU A 77 -18.15 -11.85 4.49
CA GLU A 77 -18.79 -11.40 5.74
C GLU A 77 -19.37 -9.98 5.58
N LEU A 78 -18.66 -9.06 4.93
CA LEU A 78 -19.19 -7.72 4.63
C LEU A 78 -20.43 -7.79 3.73
N HIS A 79 -20.43 -8.66 2.72
CA HIS A 79 -21.62 -8.88 1.87
C HIS A 79 -22.76 -9.53 2.67
N GLN A 80 -22.46 -10.47 3.56
CA GLN A 80 -23.45 -11.11 4.43
C GLN A 80 -24.07 -10.11 5.41
N LEU A 81 -23.27 -9.18 5.96
CA LEU A 81 -23.75 -8.09 6.82
C LEU A 81 -24.61 -7.10 6.03
N ALA A 82 -24.23 -6.78 4.80
CA ALA A 82 -25.00 -5.92 3.91
C ALA A 82 -26.30 -6.58 3.42
N HIS A 83 -26.32 -7.91 3.32
CA HIS A 83 -27.45 -8.70 2.84
C HIS A 83 -27.74 -9.90 3.77
N PRO A 84 -28.35 -9.68 4.95
CA PRO A 84 -28.58 -10.73 5.95
C PRO A 84 -29.45 -11.90 5.45
N ASP A 85 -30.31 -11.65 4.46
CA ASP A 85 -31.21 -12.66 3.89
C ASP A 85 -30.54 -13.57 2.84
N TRP A 86 -29.30 -13.27 2.44
CA TRP A 86 -28.57 -14.10 1.47
C TRP A 86 -28.08 -15.39 2.12
N THR A 87 -28.23 -16.50 1.39
CA THR A 87 -27.58 -17.76 1.71
C THR A 87 -26.07 -17.68 1.46
N ASN A 88 -25.29 -18.56 2.09
CA ASN A 88 -23.84 -18.65 1.88
C ASN A 88 -23.44 -18.78 0.40
N ASP A 89 -24.22 -19.50 -0.40
CA ASP A 89 -23.93 -19.68 -1.83
C ASP A 89 -24.24 -18.41 -2.63
N GLN A 90 -25.27 -17.65 -2.24
CA GLN A 90 -25.52 -16.32 -2.80
C GLN A 90 -24.37 -15.38 -2.45
N VAL A 91 -23.97 -15.28 -1.18
CA VAL A 91 -22.82 -14.45 -0.77
C VAL A 91 -21.58 -14.76 -1.60
N LYS A 92 -21.22 -16.05 -1.74
CA LYS A 92 -20.06 -16.45 -2.56
C LYS A 92 -20.20 -16.04 -4.01
N LEU A 93 -21.38 -16.20 -4.59
CA LEU A 93 -21.64 -15.87 -6.00
C LEU A 93 -21.56 -14.35 -6.25
N TYR A 94 -22.18 -13.55 -5.39
CA TYR A 94 -22.27 -12.10 -5.57
C TYR A 94 -20.99 -11.36 -5.14
N SER A 95 -20.21 -11.89 -4.21
CA SER A 95 -18.89 -11.34 -3.86
C SER A 95 -17.77 -11.73 -4.86
N TYR A 96 -17.97 -12.76 -5.68
CA TYR A 96 -16.92 -13.31 -6.55
C TYR A 96 -16.32 -12.28 -7.52
N PRO A 97 -17.11 -11.45 -8.23
CA PRO A 97 -16.56 -10.44 -9.14
C PRO A 97 -15.62 -9.45 -8.44
N LEU A 98 -16.00 -8.97 -7.24
CA LEU A 98 -15.16 -8.10 -6.43
C LEU A 98 -13.85 -8.77 -6.05
N LYS A 99 -13.91 -10.01 -5.53
CA LYS A 99 -12.72 -10.79 -5.18
C LYS A 99 -11.79 -10.95 -6.39
N SER A 100 -12.34 -11.29 -7.55
CA SER A 100 -11.55 -11.40 -8.78
C SER A 100 -10.85 -10.09 -9.18
N ILE A 101 -11.50 -8.94 -8.96
CA ILE A 101 -10.91 -7.63 -9.24
C ILE A 101 -9.78 -7.32 -8.27
N ILE A 102 -9.96 -7.59 -6.97
CA ILE A 102 -8.91 -7.38 -5.96
C ILE A 102 -7.71 -8.28 -6.21
N ASP A 103 -7.92 -9.56 -6.55
CA ASP A 103 -6.83 -10.47 -6.93
C ASP A 103 -6.01 -9.88 -8.09
N LYS A 104 -6.68 -9.32 -9.09
CA LYS A 104 -6.02 -8.71 -10.25
C LYS A 104 -5.25 -7.44 -9.89
N ILE A 105 -5.74 -6.64 -8.93
CA ILE A 105 -5.02 -5.47 -8.41
C ILE A 105 -3.77 -5.93 -7.65
N GLN A 106 -3.89 -6.94 -6.78
CA GLN A 106 -2.77 -7.53 -6.05
C GLN A 106 -1.70 -8.11 -6.98
N VAL A 107 -2.11 -8.77 -8.07
CA VAL A 107 -1.19 -9.24 -9.12
C VAL A 107 -0.44 -8.06 -9.73
N ARG A 108 -1.13 -6.95 -10.03
CA ARG A 108 -0.53 -5.80 -10.71
C ARG A 108 0.42 -5.03 -9.80
N ASP A 109 0.04 -4.89 -8.54
CA ASP A 109 0.89 -4.36 -7.48
C ASP A 109 2.21 -5.14 -7.39
N ALA A 110 2.14 -6.47 -7.21
CA ALA A 110 3.31 -7.34 -7.16
C ALA A 110 4.13 -7.41 -8.46
N LEU A 111 3.56 -7.03 -9.61
CA LEU A 111 4.27 -7.06 -10.90
C LEU A 111 5.18 -5.87 -11.11
N VAL A 112 5.04 -4.77 -10.36
CA VAL A 112 5.91 -3.59 -10.50
C VAL A 112 7.38 -3.98 -10.26
N ASP A 113 7.60 -4.83 -9.27
CA ASP A 113 8.87 -5.49 -8.91
C ASP A 113 9.47 -6.44 -9.95
N LEU A 114 8.65 -6.96 -10.87
CA LEU A 114 9.06 -8.00 -11.81
C LEU A 114 9.12 -7.49 -13.25
N ASN A 115 8.34 -6.45 -13.55
CA ASN A 115 8.23 -5.89 -14.88
C ASN A 115 9.54 -5.16 -15.24
N PRO A 116 10.19 -5.51 -16.37
CA PRO A 116 11.44 -4.87 -16.80
C PRO A 116 11.39 -3.34 -16.90
N SER A 117 10.21 -2.76 -17.10
CA SER A 117 10.03 -1.31 -17.24
C SER A 117 9.95 -0.58 -15.90
N THR A 118 9.73 -1.29 -14.79
CA THR A 118 9.48 -0.69 -13.47
C THR A 118 10.40 -1.21 -12.37
N LYS A 119 10.82 -2.48 -12.42
CA LYS A 119 11.64 -3.11 -11.36
C LYS A 119 12.94 -2.40 -11.00
N ASN A 120 13.47 -1.61 -11.95
CA ASN A 120 14.72 -0.86 -11.81
C ASN A 120 14.48 0.65 -11.96
N LEU A 121 13.22 1.09 -11.94
CA LEU A 121 12.82 2.48 -12.09
C LEU A 121 12.67 3.09 -10.69
N PRO A 122 13.55 4.01 -10.25
CA PRO A 122 13.46 4.56 -8.89
C PRO A 122 12.12 5.23 -8.59
N SER A 123 11.53 5.87 -9.58
CA SER A 123 10.23 6.53 -9.41
C SER A 123 9.07 5.54 -9.17
N ALA A 124 9.25 4.24 -9.46
CA ALA A 124 8.27 3.21 -9.11
C ALA A 124 8.38 2.75 -7.64
N HIS A 125 9.50 3.00 -6.97
CA HIS A 125 9.87 2.44 -5.66
C HIS A 125 10.26 3.51 -4.61
N PHE A 126 10.14 4.81 -4.92
CA PHE A 126 10.66 5.90 -4.07
C PHE A 126 12.17 5.83 -3.76
N ASP A 127 12.92 5.11 -4.59
CA ASP A 127 14.37 4.97 -4.45
C ASP A 127 15.13 6.19 -4.97
N SER A 128 16.42 6.22 -4.64
CA SER A 128 17.42 7.18 -5.10
C SER A 128 16.98 8.64 -4.96
N GLU A 129 16.26 8.94 -3.88
CA GLU A 129 15.69 10.27 -3.58
C GLU A 129 14.77 10.83 -4.69
N SER A 130 14.19 9.96 -5.54
CA SER A 130 13.31 10.32 -6.67
C SER A 130 11.88 10.67 -6.22
N PHE A 131 11.73 11.33 -5.07
CA PHE A 131 10.45 11.60 -4.39
C PHE A 131 9.48 12.38 -5.28
N LYS A 132 9.98 13.37 -6.02
CA LYS A 132 9.14 14.18 -6.92
C LYS A 132 8.60 13.31 -8.05
N GLU A 133 9.47 12.55 -8.71
CA GLU A 133 9.12 11.70 -9.85
C GLU A 133 8.18 10.56 -9.43
N SER A 134 8.38 9.98 -8.25
CA SER A 134 7.47 8.99 -7.66
C SER A 134 6.10 9.58 -7.37
N ASN A 135 6.05 10.78 -6.80
CA ASN A 135 4.79 11.46 -6.54
C ASN A 135 4.06 11.85 -7.84
N ASP A 136 4.80 12.38 -8.83
CA ASP A 136 4.27 12.68 -10.17
C ASP A 136 3.70 11.42 -10.83
N ARG A 137 4.38 10.28 -10.67
CA ARG A 137 3.88 8.98 -11.15
C ARG A 137 2.54 8.60 -10.50
N ILE A 138 2.41 8.72 -9.18
CA ILE A 138 1.17 8.44 -8.45
C ILE A 138 0.03 9.35 -8.94
N ILE A 139 0.28 10.67 -9.05
CA ILE A 139 -0.71 11.65 -9.54
C ILE A 139 -1.16 11.29 -10.97
N GLN A 140 -0.20 10.98 -11.86
CA GLN A 140 -0.53 10.61 -13.25
C GLN A 140 -1.33 9.32 -13.35
N LEU A 141 -1.02 8.30 -12.54
CA LEU A 141 -1.79 7.06 -12.50
C LEU A 141 -3.20 7.31 -11.97
N ARG A 142 -3.35 8.11 -10.90
CA ARG A 142 -4.65 8.52 -10.33
C ARG A 142 -5.51 9.23 -11.37
N ASN A 143 -4.96 10.22 -12.07
CA ASN A 143 -5.69 10.95 -13.12
C ASN A 143 -6.18 10.02 -14.23
N LYS A 144 -5.34 9.09 -14.70
CA LYS A 144 -5.74 8.08 -15.71
C LYS A 144 -6.81 7.12 -15.20
N ILE A 145 -6.81 6.78 -13.90
CA ILE A 145 -7.89 5.98 -13.28
C ILE A 145 -9.20 6.77 -13.32
N LEU A 146 -9.19 8.03 -12.88
CA LEU A 146 -10.37 8.89 -12.89
C LEU A 146 -10.92 9.08 -14.30
N GLU A 147 -10.05 9.38 -15.28
CA GLU A 147 -10.42 9.47 -16.70
C GLU A 147 -11.08 8.19 -17.21
N ASP A 148 -10.47 7.03 -16.93
CA ASP A 148 -10.99 5.75 -17.41
C ASP A 148 -12.36 5.41 -16.81
N VAL A 149 -12.55 5.69 -15.52
CA VAL A 149 -13.80 5.37 -14.79
C VAL A 149 -14.92 6.35 -15.13
N ASN A 150 -14.59 7.60 -15.44
CA ASN A 150 -15.57 8.61 -15.84
C ASN A 150 -16.19 8.35 -17.22
N ASP A 151 -15.54 7.55 -18.07
CA ASP A 151 -16.13 7.05 -19.31
C ASP A 151 -17.06 5.84 -19.01
N PRO A 152 -18.39 5.98 -19.18
CA PRO A 152 -19.35 4.92 -18.85
C PRO A 152 -19.26 3.71 -19.79
N ASN A 153 -18.63 3.84 -20.96
CA ASN A 153 -18.53 2.78 -21.96
C ASN A 153 -17.20 2.02 -21.89
N LYS A 154 -16.27 2.47 -21.05
CA LYS A 154 -14.91 1.93 -21.02
C LYS A 154 -14.82 0.64 -20.20
N ASP A 155 -14.02 -0.31 -20.68
CA ASP A 155 -13.56 -1.42 -19.87
C ASP A 155 -12.56 -0.91 -18.81
N LEU A 156 -12.82 -1.25 -17.54
CA LEU A 156 -12.07 -0.77 -16.38
C LEU A 156 -10.88 -1.66 -16.01
N ASP A 157 -10.57 -2.70 -16.79
CA ASP A 157 -9.40 -3.54 -16.56
C ASP A 157 -8.08 -2.76 -16.54
N LYS A 158 -7.93 -1.74 -17.40
CA LYS A 158 -6.76 -0.86 -17.38
C LYS A 158 -6.75 0.04 -16.14
N ALA A 159 -7.90 0.53 -15.70
CA ALA A 159 -8.01 1.33 -14.47
C ALA A 159 -7.60 0.50 -13.25
N ARG A 160 -8.12 -0.73 -13.12
CA ARG A 160 -7.75 -1.69 -12.07
C ARG A 160 -6.25 -2.00 -12.09
N GLY A 161 -5.66 -2.18 -13.27
CA GLY A 161 -4.22 -2.38 -13.38
C GLY A 161 -3.39 -1.19 -12.88
N ARG A 162 -3.81 0.04 -13.22
CA ARG A 162 -3.14 1.26 -12.73
C ARG A 162 -3.29 1.47 -11.23
N ILE A 163 -4.36 0.96 -10.61
CA ILE A 163 -4.49 0.96 -9.15
C ILE A 163 -3.37 0.13 -8.54
N GLY A 164 -3.12 -1.08 -9.03
CA GLY A 164 -1.99 -1.90 -8.55
C GLY A 164 -0.64 -1.21 -8.75
N ASP A 165 -0.39 -0.65 -9.94
CA ASP A 165 0.84 0.09 -10.23
C ASP A 165 1.05 1.31 -9.30
N LEU A 166 -0.05 1.94 -8.87
CA LEU A 166 -0.04 3.12 -7.99
C LEU A 166 0.19 2.71 -6.54
N LEU A 167 -0.53 1.69 -6.07
CA LEU A 167 -0.47 1.22 -4.69
C LEU A 167 0.92 0.71 -4.34
N HIS A 168 1.57 -0.01 -5.25
CA HIS A 168 2.95 -0.45 -5.06
C HIS A 168 3.88 0.73 -4.79
N THR A 169 3.89 1.73 -5.68
CA THR A 169 4.71 2.94 -5.49
C THR A 169 4.36 3.66 -4.18
N LEU A 170 3.07 3.78 -3.84
CA LEU A 170 2.65 4.41 -2.58
C LEU A 170 3.15 3.67 -1.33
N GLN A 171 3.14 2.33 -1.36
CA GLN A 171 3.55 1.48 -0.24
C GLN A 171 5.07 1.55 -0.02
N ASP A 172 5.86 1.54 -1.10
CA ASP A 172 7.33 1.59 -1.05
C ASP A 172 7.87 2.84 -0.39
N PHE A 173 7.14 3.96 -0.46
CA PHE A 173 7.50 5.17 0.29
C PHE A 173 7.79 4.85 1.77
N TYR A 174 6.99 4.00 2.40
CA TYR A 174 7.12 3.70 3.82
C TYR A 174 8.24 2.69 4.13
N SER A 175 8.61 1.82 3.18
CA SER A 175 9.71 0.87 3.39
C SER A 175 11.08 1.43 2.98
N HIS A 176 11.13 2.33 1.99
CA HIS A 176 12.36 2.80 1.35
C HIS A 176 12.79 4.22 1.74
N SER A 177 11.91 5.02 2.37
CA SER A 177 12.26 6.35 2.90
C SER A 177 12.62 6.34 4.39
N ASN A 178 13.04 7.49 4.92
CA ASN A 178 13.27 7.73 6.35
C ASN A 178 12.00 8.15 7.13
N TRP A 179 10.80 7.97 6.57
CA TRP A 179 9.56 8.48 7.17
C TRP A 179 9.35 8.00 8.62
N ILE A 180 9.57 6.70 8.87
CA ILE A 180 9.43 6.09 10.20
C ILE A 180 10.56 6.57 11.12
N GLU A 181 11.79 6.64 10.60
CA GLU A 181 12.99 7.06 11.32
C GLU A 181 12.93 8.54 11.75
N MET A 182 12.16 9.38 11.05
CA MET A 182 11.79 10.73 11.48
C MET A 182 10.80 10.77 12.65
N GLY A 183 10.37 9.61 13.16
CA GLY A 183 9.37 9.50 14.21
C GLY A 183 7.94 9.77 13.74
N LYS A 184 7.67 9.68 12.43
CA LYS A 184 6.31 9.87 11.90
C LYS A 184 5.47 8.63 12.19
N THR A 185 4.33 8.85 12.83
CA THR A 185 3.36 7.79 13.19
C THR A 185 2.06 7.88 12.41
N LYS A 186 1.98 8.78 11.43
CA LYS A 186 0.86 8.97 10.51
C LYS A 186 1.35 8.98 9.06
N ILE A 187 0.45 8.73 8.14
CA ILE A 187 0.71 8.77 6.70
C ILE A 187 1.16 10.17 6.26
N ASN A 188 1.90 10.24 5.16
CA ASN A 188 2.13 11.50 4.45
C ASN A 188 0.90 11.80 3.58
N ASP A 189 0.03 12.67 4.07
CA ASP A 189 -1.24 13.08 3.43
C ASP A 189 -1.05 13.89 2.13
N ARG A 190 0.20 14.22 1.78
CA ARG A 190 0.54 14.98 0.57
C ARG A 190 0.77 14.09 -0.65
N ILE A 191 1.13 12.81 -0.45
CA ILE A 191 1.49 11.90 -1.56
C ILE A 191 0.28 11.67 -2.46
N GLY A 192 0.46 11.87 -3.77
CA GLY A 192 -0.59 11.70 -4.77
C GLY A 192 -1.62 12.83 -4.80
N ILE A 193 -1.46 13.87 -3.98
CA ILE A 193 -2.40 15.00 -3.85
C ILE A 193 -1.72 16.34 -4.15
N HIS A 194 -0.53 16.57 -3.60
CA HIS A 194 0.25 17.81 -3.77
C HIS A 194 1.53 17.52 -4.55
N GLU A 195 2.03 18.48 -5.33
CA GLU A 195 3.30 18.33 -6.08
C GLU A 195 4.51 18.14 -5.15
N ASP A 196 4.54 18.88 -4.05
CA ASP A 196 5.53 18.75 -2.99
C ASP A 196 5.01 17.83 -1.88
N ILE A 197 5.83 16.88 -1.46
CA ILE A 197 5.53 15.90 -0.40
C ILE A 197 6.47 16.03 0.80
N GLY A 198 7.37 17.00 0.79
CA GLY A 198 8.38 17.21 1.82
C GLY A 198 9.72 17.63 1.21
N GLN A 199 10.53 18.34 1.98
CA GLN A 199 11.87 18.73 1.55
C GLN A 199 12.75 17.49 1.46
N VAL A 200 13.43 17.31 0.34
CA VAL A 200 14.35 16.19 0.10
C VAL A 200 15.77 16.64 0.40
N ALA A 201 16.57 15.75 1.00
CA ALA A 201 17.99 15.99 1.20
C ALA A 201 18.69 16.27 -0.14
N GLY A 202 19.62 17.22 -0.16
CA GLY A 202 20.33 17.56 -1.40
C GLY A 202 21.21 16.41 -1.89
N ILE A 203 21.46 16.32 -3.21
CA ILE A 203 22.28 15.25 -3.80
C ILE A 203 23.70 15.15 -3.22
N ASN A 204 24.27 16.28 -2.75
CA ASN A 204 25.59 16.37 -2.12
C ASN A 204 25.53 16.45 -0.58
N GLN A 205 24.37 16.18 0.00
CA GLN A 205 24.15 16.18 1.44
C GLN A 205 24.20 14.75 1.97
N ALA A 206 25.08 14.51 2.95
CA ALA A 206 25.14 13.24 3.66
C ALA A 206 23.81 12.94 4.35
N THR A 207 23.36 11.68 4.26
CA THR A 207 22.09 11.25 4.88
C THR A 207 22.23 10.03 5.76
N CYS A 208 23.24 9.20 5.53
CA CYS A 208 23.52 8.00 6.29
C CYS A 208 24.96 7.97 6.78
N THR A 209 25.24 7.11 7.77
CA THR A 209 26.59 6.80 8.25
C THR A 209 26.76 5.30 8.41
N ASN A 210 27.99 4.82 8.51
CA ASN A 210 28.28 3.44 8.90
C ASN A 210 28.00 3.19 10.39
N THR A 211 27.97 4.27 11.19
CA THR A 211 27.71 4.17 12.64
C THR A 211 26.31 3.63 12.85
N GLY A 212 26.18 2.59 13.69
CA GLY A 212 24.89 1.95 13.94
C GLY A 212 24.56 0.77 13.02
N CYS A 213 25.43 0.44 12.05
CA CYS A 213 25.31 -0.77 11.24
C CYS A 213 26.30 -1.85 11.68
N THR A 214 25.78 -3.06 11.91
CA THR A 214 26.58 -4.25 12.24
C THR A 214 26.59 -5.20 11.05
N LYS A 215 27.78 -5.53 10.54
CA LYS A 215 27.94 -6.54 9.49
C LYS A 215 27.74 -7.94 10.05
N ILE A 216 26.90 -8.72 9.40
CA ILE A 216 26.63 -10.11 9.74
C ILE A 216 27.06 -10.98 8.55
N GLN A 217 27.79 -12.06 8.85
CA GLN A 217 28.21 -13.05 7.87
C GLN A 217 27.61 -14.41 8.22
N THR A 218 26.88 -15.01 7.28
CA THR A 218 26.25 -16.33 7.47
C THR A 218 26.76 -17.33 6.44
N LYS A 219 27.09 -18.54 6.89
CA LYS A 219 27.49 -19.64 5.99
C LYS A 219 26.29 -20.09 5.17
N CYS A 220 26.46 -20.13 3.85
CA CYS A 220 25.45 -20.68 2.95
C CYS A 220 25.35 -22.20 3.06
N ASN A 221 24.12 -22.72 3.06
CA ASN A 221 23.87 -24.13 2.75
C ASN A 221 24.06 -24.41 1.24
N LEU A 222 24.01 -25.70 0.85
CA LEU A 222 24.27 -26.10 -0.55
C LEU A 222 23.28 -25.45 -1.53
N MET A 223 22.00 -25.35 -1.17
CA MET A 223 20.99 -24.73 -2.02
C MET A 223 21.25 -23.22 -2.18
N GLN A 224 21.57 -22.53 -1.08
CA GLN A 224 21.94 -21.13 -1.09
C GLN A 224 23.19 -20.86 -1.93
N LYS A 225 24.21 -21.75 -1.92
CA LYS A 225 25.38 -21.59 -2.80
C LYS A 225 25.06 -21.72 -4.29
N ILE A 226 24.03 -22.49 -4.63
CA ILE A 226 23.60 -22.69 -6.02
C ILE A 226 22.77 -21.47 -6.49
N VAL A 227 21.90 -20.96 -5.62
CA VAL A 227 20.99 -19.84 -5.93
C VAL A 227 21.68 -18.48 -5.80
N LEU A 228 22.43 -18.29 -4.71
CA LEU A 228 23.16 -17.06 -4.40
C LEU A 228 24.59 -17.22 -4.90
N LYS A 229 24.96 -16.40 -5.89
CA LYS A 229 26.31 -16.38 -6.49
C LYS A 229 27.37 -15.81 -5.54
N THR A 230 26.98 -15.39 -4.35
CA THR A 230 27.80 -14.75 -3.31
C THR A 230 27.67 -15.53 -2.00
N CYS A 231 28.76 -16.16 -1.56
CA CYS A 231 28.86 -16.88 -0.29
C CYS A 231 30.26 -16.70 0.34
N PRO A 232 30.40 -16.46 1.66
CA PRO A 232 29.32 -16.36 2.65
C PRO A 232 28.38 -15.19 2.38
N MET A 233 27.14 -15.30 2.86
CA MET A 233 26.17 -14.21 2.73
C MET A 233 26.56 -13.10 3.70
N GLU A 234 26.67 -11.89 3.19
CA GLU A 234 27.00 -10.69 3.96
C GLU A 234 25.81 -9.73 3.91
N TYR A 235 25.32 -9.33 5.08
CA TYR A 235 24.21 -8.37 5.23
C TYR A 235 24.43 -7.52 6.49
N TYR A 236 23.57 -6.52 6.69
CA TYR A 236 23.74 -5.54 7.75
C TYR A 236 22.48 -5.47 8.62
N ASP A 237 22.66 -5.35 9.92
CA ASP A 237 21.63 -4.92 10.88
C ASP A 237 21.94 -3.46 11.24
N CYS A 238 21.06 -2.54 10.87
CA CYS A 238 21.28 -1.12 11.00
C CYS A 238 20.25 -0.50 11.94
N LYS A 239 20.72 0.34 12.86
CA LYS A 239 19.92 1.15 13.78
C LYS A 239 20.56 2.52 13.94
N ASN A 240 19.77 3.58 13.85
CA ASN A 240 20.23 4.96 14.05
C ASN A 240 21.41 5.37 13.14
N ASN A 241 21.47 4.82 11.93
CA ASN A 241 22.49 5.13 10.92
C ASN A 241 22.07 6.25 9.97
N ILE A 242 20.81 6.69 9.99
CA ILE A 242 20.39 7.93 9.33
C ILE A 242 20.82 9.10 10.23
N LEU A 243 21.44 10.12 9.63
CA LEU A 243 21.98 11.24 10.39
C LEU A 243 20.88 12.00 11.13
N ASN A 244 21.07 12.25 12.43
CA ASN A 244 20.09 12.94 13.27
C ASN A 244 19.65 14.29 12.68
N ASP A 245 20.58 15.05 12.07
CA ASP A 245 20.26 16.33 11.48
C ASP A 245 19.28 16.22 10.29
N ILE A 246 19.31 15.12 9.54
CA ILE A 246 18.34 14.87 8.46
C ILE A 246 16.96 14.65 9.05
N ASN A 247 16.85 13.79 10.06
CA ASN A 247 15.58 13.48 10.69
C ASN A 247 15.02 14.69 11.47
N ASN A 248 15.85 15.42 12.21
CA ASN A 248 15.46 16.59 12.98
C ASN A 248 15.01 17.77 12.09
N GLN A 249 15.62 17.93 10.91
CA GLN A 249 15.19 18.93 9.93
C GLN A 249 13.94 18.49 9.15
N GLY A 250 13.53 17.22 9.26
CA GLY A 250 12.42 16.67 8.49
C GLY A 250 12.73 16.51 7.01
N LEU A 251 14.00 16.31 6.66
CA LEU A 251 14.43 16.08 5.27
C LEU A 251 14.19 14.62 4.89
N LEU A 252 13.57 14.41 3.73
CA LEU A 252 13.36 13.11 3.11
C LEU A 252 14.65 12.59 2.48
N THR A 253 14.99 11.33 2.75
CA THR A 253 16.02 10.55 2.08
C THR A 253 15.47 9.15 1.81
N SER A 254 15.98 8.47 0.79
CA SER A 254 15.62 7.07 0.51
C SER A 254 16.81 6.22 0.07
N SER A 255 16.56 4.93 -0.14
CA SER A 255 17.55 3.94 -0.55
C SER A 255 18.09 4.19 -1.95
N TYR A 256 19.41 4.18 -2.11
CA TYR A 256 20.02 3.96 -3.42
C TYR A 256 20.21 2.47 -3.66
N MET A 257 19.92 2.01 -4.88
CA MET A 257 20.09 0.61 -5.29
C MET A 257 20.89 0.51 -6.59
N SER A 258 21.65 -0.58 -6.75
CA SER A 258 22.38 -0.82 -8.00
C SER A 258 21.46 -1.14 -9.18
N ASN A 259 21.90 -0.80 -10.40
CA ASN A 259 21.21 -1.08 -11.67
C ASN A 259 19.88 -0.32 -11.86
N GLN A 260 19.75 0.86 -11.24
CA GLN A 260 18.61 1.73 -11.42
C GLN A 260 18.79 2.69 -12.60
N PHE A 261 17.69 2.94 -13.31
CA PHE A 261 17.65 3.84 -14.47
C PHE A 261 16.44 4.77 -14.37
N ASN A 262 16.63 6.05 -14.70
CA ASN A 262 15.52 7.00 -14.76
C ASN A 262 14.63 6.76 -16.01
N THR A 263 13.58 7.56 -16.17
CA THR A 263 12.64 7.45 -17.30
C THR A 263 13.28 7.71 -18.67
N ASN A 264 14.45 8.35 -18.71
CA ASN A 264 15.23 8.58 -19.93
C ASN A 264 16.26 7.46 -20.18
N ASN A 265 16.21 6.38 -19.40
CA ASN A 265 17.12 5.25 -19.46
C ASN A 265 18.58 5.62 -19.10
N GLU A 266 18.75 6.67 -18.30
CA GLU A 266 20.05 7.09 -17.76
C GLU A 266 20.29 6.41 -16.41
N PRO A 267 21.50 5.87 -16.16
CA PRO A 267 21.79 5.17 -14.92
C PRO A 267 21.80 6.14 -13.73
N ILE A 268 21.12 5.75 -12.65
CA ILE A 268 21.20 6.45 -11.37
C ILE A 268 22.19 5.70 -10.48
N ILE A 269 23.19 6.44 -9.99
CA ILE A 269 24.29 5.90 -9.20
C ILE A 269 24.30 6.61 -7.86
N LYS A 270 24.47 5.83 -6.78
CA LYS A 270 24.72 6.36 -5.44
C LYS A 270 25.90 7.35 -5.47
N PRO A 271 25.72 8.61 -5.05
CA PRO A 271 26.80 9.59 -5.03
C PRO A 271 28.01 9.15 -4.21
N THR A 272 29.19 9.14 -4.84
CA THR A 272 30.45 8.74 -4.21
C THR A 272 30.91 9.79 -3.18
N ASN A 273 31.36 9.34 -2.00
CA ASN A 273 31.87 10.18 -0.91
C ASN A 273 30.88 11.19 -0.32
N VAL A 274 29.58 11.06 -0.59
CA VAL A 274 28.53 11.92 0.00
C VAL A 274 27.94 11.32 1.27
N GLU A 275 28.04 10.00 1.44
CA GLU A 275 27.39 9.26 2.53
C GLU A 275 25.85 9.15 2.42
N LYS A 276 25.36 8.72 1.26
CA LYS A 276 23.94 8.41 1.04
C LYS A 276 23.57 7.02 1.56
N CYS A 277 22.29 6.81 1.84
CA CYS A 277 21.77 5.51 2.27
C CYS A 277 21.72 4.50 1.11
N SER A 278 22.13 3.25 1.36
CA SER A 278 21.87 2.12 0.45
C SER A 278 20.52 1.47 0.74
N HIS A 279 20.04 0.62 -0.16
CA HIS A 279 18.90 -0.24 0.12
C HIS A 279 19.28 -1.29 1.17
N GLY A 280 20.38 -2.02 0.95
CA GLY A 280 20.97 -2.85 1.99
C GLY A 280 20.65 -4.35 1.93
N SER A 281 19.89 -4.80 0.93
CA SER A 281 19.65 -6.23 0.72
C SER A 281 20.91 -6.97 0.24
N VAL A 282 20.99 -8.29 0.42
CA VAL A 282 22.15 -9.10 -0.05
C VAL A 282 22.43 -9.02 -1.56
N MET A 283 21.46 -8.56 -2.35
CA MET A 283 21.60 -8.38 -3.79
C MET A 283 21.96 -6.93 -4.17
N ASP A 284 21.85 -5.98 -3.23
CA ASP A 284 22.22 -4.60 -3.45
C ASP A 284 23.73 -4.41 -3.28
N THR A 285 24.42 -4.31 -4.41
CA THR A 285 25.87 -4.10 -4.42
C THR A 285 26.28 -2.73 -3.87
N THR A 286 25.37 -1.75 -3.82
CA THR A 286 25.68 -0.43 -3.24
C THR A 286 25.89 -0.49 -1.74
N SER A 287 25.35 -1.50 -1.05
CA SER A 287 25.55 -1.77 0.38
C SER A 287 27.01 -2.00 0.77
N HIS A 288 27.90 -2.21 -0.20
CA HIS A 288 29.35 -2.36 0.00
C HIS A 288 30.13 -1.06 -0.30
N GLN A 289 29.45 -0.01 -0.77
CA GLN A 289 30.04 1.31 -0.99
C GLN A 289 30.03 2.11 0.32
N VAL A 290 30.94 3.09 0.42
CA VAL A 290 31.09 3.94 1.62
C VAL A 290 29.75 4.61 2.00
N ALA A 291 29.49 4.72 3.30
CA ALA A 291 28.16 4.80 3.91
C ALA A 291 27.29 3.57 3.61
N ILE A 292 27.75 2.42 4.10
CA ILE A 292 27.06 1.13 4.23
C ILE A 292 25.68 1.29 4.91
N GLY A 293 25.47 2.41 5.61
CA GLY A 293 24.17 2.85 6.11
C GLY A 293 23.07 2.57 5.10
N SER A 294 22.16 1.70 5.51
CA SER A 294 21.06 1.22 4.68
C SER A 294 19.73 1.64 5.30
N ILE A 295 18.62 1.57 4.56
CA ILE A 295 17.32 2.07 5.04
C ILE A 295 16.14 1.11 4.84
N ASN A 296 16.35 -0.01 4.14
CA ASN A 296 15.27 -0.90 3.75
C ASN A 296 14.52 -1.57 4.93
N LYS A 297 13.18 -1.53 4.88
CA LYS A 297 12.21 -2.15 5.80
C LYS A 297 11.27 -3.17 5.15
N ASP A 298 11.57 -3.67 3.95
CA ASP A 298 10.69 -4.56 3.17
C ASP A 298 10.26 -5.85 3.89
N THR A 299 11.10 -6.36 4.78
CA THR A 299 10.91 -7.68 5.39
C THR A 299 11.29 -7.65 6.86
N MET A 300 10.78 -8.62 7.62
CA MET A 300 11.25 -8.91 8.98
C MET A 300 12.60 -9.64 9.03
N THR A 301 13.21 -9.95 7.89
CA THR A 301 14.45 -10.70 7.84
C THR A 301 15.63 -9.75 7.70
N PRO A 302 16.59 -9.72 8.64
CA PRO A 302 17.79 -8.87 8.53
C PRO A 302 18.62 -9.16 7.27
N LEU A 303 18.46 -10.34 6.69
CA LEU A 303 19.08 -10.72 5.43
C LEU A 303 18.67 -9.81 4.26
N TYR A 304 17.42 -9.38 4.22
CA TYR A 304 16.88 -8.60 3.09
C TYR A 304 16.69 -7.12 3.46
N SER A 305 16.51 -6.83 4.75
CA SER A 305 16.15 -5.51 5.23
C SER A 305 16.98 -5.13 6.45
N PRO A 306 17.95 -4.21 6.34
CA PRO A 306 18.74 -3.80 7.49
C PRO A 306 17.93 -3.11 8.58
N HIS A 307 16.80 -2.49 8.24
CA HIS A 307 15.84 -1.93 9.19
C HIS A 307 14.65 -2.86 9.43
N TYR A 308 14.85 -4.19 9.40
CA TYR A 308 13.78 -5.18 9.59
C TYR A 308 12.92 -4.97 10.85
N HIS A 309 13.47 -4.35 11.89
CA HIS A 309 12.78 -4.04 13.14
C HIS A 309 11.69 -2.96 12.99
N LEU A 310 11.72 -2.16 11.92
CA LEU A 310 10.71 -1.14 11.58
C LEU A 310 9.71 -1.63 10.52
N HIS A 311 9.80 -2.90 10.08
CA HIS A 311 8.95 -3.46 9.04
C HIS A 311 7.45 -3.30 9.35
N PHE A 312 7.06 -3.57 10.60
CA PHE A 312 5.67 -3.46 11.01
C PHE A 312 5.16 -2.02 11.07
N ASP A 313 5.98 -1.08 11.53
CA ASP A 313 5.64 0.35 11.51
C ASP A 313 5.45 0.85 10.07
N ALA A 314 6.32 0.43 9.16
CA ALA A 314 6.20 0.73 7.74
C ALA A 314 4.94 0.10 7.12
N ALA A 315 4.68 -1.18 7.39
CA ALA A 315 3.50 -1.89 6.90
C ALA A 315 2.20 -1.25 7.40
N LYS A 316 2.15 -0.82 8.67
CA LYS A 316 0.99 -0.11 9.24
C LYS A 316 0.66 1.15 8.46
N LEU A 317 1.65 2.02 8.24
CA LEU A 317 1.45 3.26 7.50
C LEU A 317 1.12 3.00 6.02
N ALA A 318 1.69 1.95 5.42
CA ALA A 318 1.36 1.55 4.06
C ALA A 318 -0.09 1.05 3.92
N ILE A 319 -0.63 0.33 4.92
CA ILE A 319 -2.05 -0.05 4.99
C ILE A 319 -2.92 1.21 5.12
N ASP A 320 -2.59 2.10 6.05
CA ASP A 320 -3.35 3.33 6.29
C ASP A 320 -3.38 4.23 5.03
N ALA A 321 -2.26 4.31 4.30
CA ALA A 321 -2.17 5.07 3.05
C ALA A 321 -2.97 4.41 1.92
N THR A 322 -2.96 3.07 1.86
CA THR A 322 -3.76 2.29 0.91
C THR A 322 -5.27 2.49 1.17
N GLU A 323 -5.70 2.45 2.43
CA GLU A 323 -7.07 2.77 2.82
C GLU A 323 -7.46 4.19 2.42
N GLN A 324 -6.63 5.18 2.75
CA GLN A 324 -6.85 6.59 2.39
C GLN A 324 -7.01 6.76 0.88
N PHE A 325 -6.15 6.12 0.09
CA PHE A 325 -6.25 6.14 -1.37
C PHE A 325 -7.62 5.67 -1.87
N PHE A 326 -8.12 4.52 -1.40
CA PHE A 326 -9.42 4.01 -1.81
C PHE A 326 -10.56 4.92 -1.35
N ASN A 327 -10.48 5.48 -0.15
CA ASN A 327 -11.46 6.43 0.37
C ASN A 327 -11.52 7.71 -0.47
N ASP A 328 -10.37 8.28 -0.83
CA ASP A 328 -10.33 9.48 -1.68
C ASP A 328 -10.76 9.17 -3.11
N LEU A 329 -10.41 8.00 -3.65
CA LEU A 329 -10.87 7.56 -4.95
C LEU A 329 -12.40 7.44 -4.98
N ARG A 330 -13.01 6.88 -3.93
CA ARG A 330 -14.47 6.82 -3.75
C ARG A 330 -15.07 8.22 -3.69
N LYS A 331 -14.46 9.13 -2.93
CA LYS A 331 -14.91 10.53 -2.81
C LYS A 331 -14.91 11.26 -4.16
N ASP A 332 -13.86 11.08 -4.96
CA ASP A 332 -13.73 11.72 -6.28
C ASP A 332 -14.72 11.14 -7.32
N LEU A 333 -14.95 9.83 -7.27
CA LEU A 333 -15.80 9.12 -8.23
C LEU A 333 -17.30 9.17 -7.88
N GLY A 334 -17.61 9.20 -6.58
CA GLY A 334 -18.93 8.90 -6.04
C GLY A 334 -19.26 7.40 -6.02
N ASP A 335 -20.21 7.02 -5.17
CA ASP A 335 -20.53 5.61 -4.87
C ASP A 335 -20.84 4.76 -6.10
N ARG A 336 -21.63 5.28 -7.05
CA ARG A 336 -22.02 4.53 -8.27
C ARG A 336 -20.83 4.13 -9.15
N LYS A 337 -19.86 5.04 -9.31
CA LYS A 337 -18.68 4.77 -10.16
C LYS A 337 -17.66 3.91 -9.43
N PHE A 338 -17.52 4.11 -8.12
CA PHE A 338 -16.72 3.25 -7.26
C PHE A 338 -17.24 1.80 -7.27
N ASP A 339 -18.55 1.63 -7.09
CA ASP A 339 -19.24 0.35 -7.22
C ASP A 339 -18.98 -0.32 -8.57
N ARG A 340 -19.11 0.41 -9.69
CA ARG A 340 -18.79 -0.10 -11.03
C ARG A 340 -17.33 -0.53 -11.18
N LEU A 341 -16.39 0.25 -10.62
CA LEU A 341 -14.96 -0.03 -10.71
C LEU A 341 -14.61 -1.37 -10.04
N PHE A 342 -15.20 -1.64 -8.88
CA PHE A 342 -14.91 -2.81 -8.05
C PHE A 342 -15.93 -3.94 -8.17
N ALA A 343 -17.05 -3.72 -8.86
CA ALA A 343 -18.18 -4.64 -8.94
C ALA A 343 -18.68 -5.11 -7.55
N ILE A 344 -18.87 -4.15 -6.63
CA ILE A 344 -19.37 -4.44 -5.27
C ILE A 344 -20.81 -4.98 -5.37
N ASN A 345 -21.66 -4.36 -6.18
CA ASN A 345 -22.97 -4.85 -6.58
C ASN A 345 -22.90 -5.30 -8.06
N PRO A 346 -22.56 -6.56 -8.33
CA PRO A 346 -22.32 -7.03 -9.69
C PRO A 346 -23.59 -7.05 -10.53
N THR A 347 -23.45 -6.74 -11.82
CA THR A 347 -24.50 -6.88 -12.83
C THR A 347 -24.78 -8.36 -13.13
N GLU A 348 -25.94 -8.65 -13.73
CA GLU A 348 -26.30 -10.01 -14.15
C GLU A 348 -25.23 -10.63 -15.07
N ALA A 349 -24.65 -9.84 -15.98
CA ALA A 349 -23.58 -10.31 -16.86
C ALA A 349 -22.33 -10.75 -16.07
N GLN A 350 -21.93 -9.99 -15.04
CA GLN A 350 -20.82 -10.34 -14.16
C GLN A 350 -21.14 -11.59 -13.32
N ILE A 351 -22.39 -11.74 -12.87
CA ILE A 351 -22.84 -12.95 -12.16
C ILE A 351 -22.78 -14.20 -13.05
N GLN A 352 -23.13 -14.09 -14.34
CA GLN A 352 -23.00 -15.23 -15.26
C GLN A 352 -21.53 -15.65 -15.46
N VAL A 353 -20.62 -14.69 -15.55
CA VAL A 353 -19.17 -14.98 -15.57
C VAL A 353 -18.74 -15.66 -14.26
N ALA A 354 -19.18 -15.15 -13.11
CA ALA A 354 -18.88 -15.73 -11.80
C ALA A 354 -19.38 -17.18 -11.67
N LYS A 355 -20.59 -17.51 -12.16
CA LYS A 355 -21.13 -18.88 -12.16
C LYS A 355 -20.19 -19.84 -12.89
N ILE A 356 -19.72 -19.45 -14.08
CA ILE A 356 -18.81 -20.26 -14.90
C ILE A 356 -17.46 -20.43 -14.18
N ALA A 357 -16.92 -19.35 -13.63
CA ALA A 357 -15.65 -19.35 -12.93
C ALA A 357 -15.67 -20.25 -11.67
N ILE A 358 -16.73 -20.16 -10.87
CA ILE A 358 -16.95 -20.99 -9.68
C ILE A 358 -17.13 -22.46 -10.07
N ALA A 359 -17.92 -22.77 -11.09
CA ALA A 359 -18.12 -24.13 -11.58
C ALA A 359 -16.80 -24.78 -12.06
N ASN A 360 -15.93 -23.97 -12.70
CA ASN A 360 -14.60 -24.38 -13.15
C ASN A 360 -13.55 -24.38 -12.03
N ARG A 361 -13.93 -24.08 -10.78
CA ARG A 361 -13.01 -23.97 -9.63
C ARG A 361 -11.81 -23.06 -9.91
N GLN A 362 -12.04 -21.93 -10.60
CA GLN A 362 -10.99 -20.96 -10.86
C GLN A 362 -10.40 -20.45 -9.54
N GLN A 363 -9.08 -20.59 -9.39
CA GLN A 363 -8.35 -20.15 -8.21
C GLN A 363 -7.92 -18.69 -8.36
N PHE A 364 -8.00 -17.95 -7.26
CA PHE A 364 -7.34 -16.65 -7.13
C PHE A 364 -5.84 -16.85 -6.90
N GLN A 365 -5.03 -15.96 -7.45
CA GLN A 365 -3.56 -16.09 -7.39
C GLN A 365 -3.00 -15.67 -6.03
N PHE A 366 -3.56 -14.61 -5.45
CA PHE A 366 -3.02 -13.93 -4.27
C PHE A 366 -4.07 -13.61 -3.21
N LEU A 367 -5.37 -13.77 -3.52
CA LEU A 367 -6.44 -13.59 -2.53
C LEU A 367 -6.28 -14.58 -1.36
N THR A 368 -6.07 -14.06 -0.16
CA THR A 368 -5.86 -14.88 1.04
C THR A 368 -7.18 -15.32 1.69
N SER A 369 -7.14 -16.30 2.60
CA SER A 369 -8.32 -16.93 3.23
C SER A 369 -9.11 -16.03 4.19
N THR A 370 -8.59 -14.86 4.57
CA THR A 370 -9.37 -13.76 5.16
C THR A 370 -10.37 -13.16 4.15
N LEU A 371 -10.50 -13.73 2.95
CA LEU A 371 -11.51 -13.35 1.96
C LEU A 371 -12.27 -14.52 1.31
N SER A 372 -11.99 -15.79 1.65
CA SER A 372 -12.85 -16.96 1.39
C SER A 372 -12.22 -18.23 1.99
N ILE A 373 -13.00 -19.05 2.69
CA ILE A 373 -13.47 -20.35 2.19
C ILE A 373 -14.44 -21.01 3.19
N GLY A 374 -15.64 -21.29 2.68
CA GLY A 374 -16.42 -22.50 2.95
C GLY A 374 -16.53 -23.32 1.67
N LEU A 375 -15.48 -24.08 1.35
CA LEU A 375 -15.35 -25.07 0.28
C LEU A 375 -14.81 -26.33 0.95
N SER A 376 -15.50 -27.45 0.71
CA SER A 376 -15.22 -28.85 1.07
C SER A 376 -14.09 -29.13 2.09
N THR A 377 -14.47 -29.78 3.19
CA THR A 377 -13.61 -30.21 4.31
C THR A 377 -12.47 -31.19 3.97
N SER A 378 -12.28 -31.53 2.69
CA SER A 378 -11.23 -32.45 2.23
C SER A 378 -9.91 -31.76 1.85
N ASP A 379 -9.86 -30.44 1.74
CA ASP A 379 -8.65 -29.68 1.32
C ASP A 379 -7.95 -28.93 2.49
N LEU A 380 -8.35 -29.24 3.74
CA LEU A 380 -8.18 -28.41 4.95
C LEU A 380 -6.82 -28.44 5.70
N ASN A 381 -5.72 -28.93 5.13
CA ASN A 381 -4.42 -28.87 5.84
C ASN A 381 -3.61 -27.57 5.61
N PHE A 382 -4.05 -26.67 4.73
CA PHE A 382 -3.34 -25.42 4.41
C PHE A 382 -4.00 -24.13 4.98
N GLU A 383 -5.31 -24.18 5.31
CA GLU A 383 -6.11 -23.00 5.64
C GLU A 383 -5.96 -22.49 7.08
N LYS A 384 -5.57 -23.38 8.01
CA LYS A 384 -5.48 -23.05 9.44
C LYS A 384 -4.35 -22.03 9.74
N THR A 385 -3.34 -21.97 8.89
CA THR A 385 -2.08 -21.23 9.09
C THR A 385 -2.16 -19.74 8.75
N ILE A 386 -3.00 -19.32 7.78
CA ILE A 386 -3.01 -17.93 7.29
C ILE A 386 -3.90 -17.01 8.15
N LYS A 387 -5.04 -17.50 8.64
CA LYS A 387 -5.85 -16.78 9.65
C LYS A 387 -5.05 -16.57 10.93
N GLN A 388 -4.33 -17.60 11.37
CA GLN A 388 -3.39 -17.50 12.49
C GLN A 388 -2.28 -16.49 12.17
N ARG A 389 -1.71 -16.51 10.97
CA ARG A 389 -0.67 -15.56 10.55
C ARG A 389 -1.15 -14.10 10.53
N ILE A 390 -2.36 -13.81 10.04
CA ILE A 390 -2.91 -12.45 10.04
C ILE A 390 -3.24 -12.01 11.48
N GLN A 391 -3.83 -12.89 12.29
CA GLN A 391 -4.04 -12.62 13.72
C GLN A 391 -2.71 -12.41 14.48
N GLU A 392 -1.67 -13.18 14.15
CA GLU A 392 -0.31 -13.01 14.67
C GLU A 392 0.26 -11.66 14.22
N ILE A 393 0.20 -11.34 12.93
CA ILE A 393 0.62 -10.05 12.35
C ILE A 393 -0.03 -8.88 13.08
N LEU A 394 -1.35 -8.92 13.25
CA LEU A 394 -2.11 -7.86 13.90
C LEU A 394 -1.79 -7.80 15.39
N SER A 395 -1.68 -8.95 16.06
CA SER A 395 -1.26 -9.00 17.47
C SER A 395 0.14 -8.43 17.70
N ILE A 396 1.05 -8.58 16.73
CA ILE A 396 2.40 -8.02 16.77
C ILE A 396 2.38 -6.51 16.47
N LEU A 397 1.57 -6.08 15.49
CA LEU A 397 1.39 -4.66 15.12
C LEU A 397 0.77 -3.82 16.25
N PHE A 398 -0.01 -4.44 17.14
CA PHE A 398 -0.86 -3.73 18.10
C PHE A 398 -0.62 -4.08 19.58
N ASP A 399 0.51 -4.75 19.91
CA ASP A 399 1.00 -5.09 21.26
C ASP A 399 -0.10 -5.58 22.24
N LEU A 400 -0.23 -6.90 22.38
CA LEU A 400 -1.17 -7.55 23.32
C LEU A 400 -0.83 -7.28 24.81
N LYS A 401 -1.00 -6.04 25.24
CA LYS A 401 -1.25 -5.64 26.63
C LYS A 401 -2.33 -4.59 26.76
N ASP A 402 -2.65 -3.85 25.70
CA ASP A 402 -3.90 -3.11 25.61
C ASP A 402 -4.72 -3.66 24.45
N SER A 403 -5.84 -4.28 24.82
CA SER A 403 -6.84 -4.89 23.95
C SER A 403 -7.55 -3.85 23.09
N ASN A 404 -6.85 -3.27 22.12
CA ASN A 404 -7.41 -2.54 21.00
C ASN A 404 -6.66 -2.97 19.72
N VAL A 405 -7.03 -4.16 19.22
CA VAL A 405 -7.00 -4.43 17.77
C VAL A 405 -7.57 -3.17 17.09
N PRO A 406 -7.01 -2.64 15.98
CA PRO A 406 -7.60 -1.49 15.32
C PRO A 406 -9.02 -1.86 14.92
N THR A 407 -9.97 -1.48 15.76
CA THR A 407 -11.32 -1.19 15.35
C THR A 407 -11.15 -0.21 14.21
N TYR A 408 -11.80 -0.46 13.07
CA TYR A 408 -11.88 0.54 12.01
C TYR A 408 -12.21 1.87 12.68
N ASP A 409 -11.33 2.86 12.53
CA ASP A 409 -11.56 4.16 13.15
C ASP A 409 -12.67 4.85 12.36
N LEU A 410 -13.91 4.49 12.69
CA LEU A 410 -15.13 5.03 12.12
C LEU A 410 -15.45 6.41 12.73
N SER A 411 -14.59 6.96 13.60
CA SER A 411 -14.83 8.24 14.28
C SER A 411 -14.61 9.47 13.38
N GLU A 412 -13.99 9.31 12.20
CA GLU A 412 -13.93 10.37 11.18
C GLU A 412 -15.28 10.62 10.49
N ASN A 413 -16.25 9.70 10.62
CA ASN A 413 -17.61 9.97 10.22
C ASN A 413 -18.25 10.80 11.34
N GLY A 414 -18.66 12.02 11.03
CA GLY A 414 -19.50 12.88 11.86
C GLY A 414 -20.86 12.26 12.19
N VAL A 415 -20.87 11.14 12.90
CA VAL A 415 -22.01 10.57 13.61
C VAL A 415 -22.18 11.36 14.91
N GLU A 416 -22.18 12.70 14.81
CA GLU A 416 -22.86 13.50 15.81
C GLU A 416 -24.32 13.59 15.39
N LYS A 417 -25.18 13.09 16.30
CA LYS A 417 -26.62 13.28 16.23
C LYS A 417 -26.90 14.76 15.98
N THR A 418 -27.72 15.01 14.96
CA THR A 418 -28.46 16.26 14.69
C THR A 418 -27.60 17.50 14.42
N ASP A 419 -27.43 17.87 13.15
CA ASP A 419 -28.13 19.08 12.66
C ASP A 419 -28.07 19.24 11.13
N THR A 420 -29.20 19.68 10.59
CA THR A 420 -29.37 20.10 9.20
C THR A 420 -28.54 21.35 8.92
N ASN A 421 -27.49 21.24 8.09
CA ASN A 421 -27.15 22.18 7.01
C ASN A 421 -25.83 21.80 6.32
N ILE A 422 -25.94 21.49 5.03
CA ILE A 422 -24.84 21.21 4.11
C ILE A 422 -24.27 22.54 3.59
N HIS A 423 -22.94 22.72 3.70
CA HIS A 423 -22.08 23.45 2.76
C HIS A 423 -20.63 22.97 2.98
N SER A 424 -20.09 22.07 2.14
CA SER A 424 -19.38 22.30 0.87
C SER A 424 -18.03 23.02 1.03
N GLY A 425 -16.99 22.42 0.45
CA GLY A 425 -15.57 22.74 0.65
C GLY A 425 -15.07 24.08 0.09
N SER A 426 -13.79 24.34 0.28
CA SER A 426 -13.10 25.48 -0.29
C SER A 426 -11.93 25.04 -1.16
N LEU A 427 -12.20 24.93 -2.46
CA LEU A 427 -11.23 25.16 -3.52
C LEU A 427 -10.76 26.63 -3.45
N LEU A 428 -9.44 26.85 -3.49
CA LEU A 428 -8.83 28.13 -3.81
C LEU A 428 -8.92 28.35 -5.33
N ILE A 429 -9.55 29.44 -5.76
CA ILE A 429 -9.31 30.07 -7.08
C ILE A 429 -9.16 31.58 -6.88
N ASP A 430 -8.16 32.11 -7.57
CA ASP A 430 -7.62 33.46 -7.55
C ASP A 430 -8.62 34.63 -7.70
N GLY A 431 -8.30 35.70 -6.97
CA GLY A 431 -8.10 37.05 -7.52
C GLY A 431 -9.28 37.75 -8.19
N LEU A 432 -9.94 38.64 -7.44
CA LEU A 432 -10.34 39.96 -7.95
C LEU A 432 -10.57 40.95 -6.80
N LYS A 433 -9.82 42.06 -6.87
CA LYS A 433 -9.87 43.24 -6.00
C LYS A 433 -11.26 43.86 -5.99
N THR A 434 -11.78 44.28 -4.83
CA THR A 434 -12.31 45.65 -4.60
C THR A 434 -12.75 45.90 -3.14
N LEU A 435 -11.93 46.72 -2.47
CA LEU A 435 -12.29 47.88 -1.63
C LEU A 435 -13.45 47.79 -0.59
N LYS A 436 -13.00 47.71 0.68
CA LYS A 436 -13.35 48.55 1.85
C LYS A 436 -14.81 49.03 2.02
N LYS A 437 -15.40 48.71 3.17
CA LYS A 437 -16.03 49.74 4.03
C LYS A 437 -15.89 49.44 5.53
N ARG A 438 -15.23 50.39 6.21
CA ARG A 438 -15.04 50.49 7.66
C ARG A 438 -16.38 50.74 8.36
N ARG A 439 -16.59 50.11 9.53
CA ARG A 439 -17.54 50.58 10.56
C ARG A 439 -16.80 51.57 11.47
N PHE A 440 -17.37 52.75 11.65
CA PHE A 440 -17.03 53.68 12.74
C PHE A 440 -18.32 54.05 13.49
N ASN A 441 -18.17 54.18 14.81
CA ASN A 441 -19.20 54.45 15.80
C ASN A 441 -19.78 55.87 15.71
N GLY A 442 -21.07 55.97 16.07
CA GLY A 442 -21.68 56.96 16.96
C GLY A 442 -21.47 58.46 16.69
N HIS A 443 -22.54 59.15 16.28
CA HIS A 443 -23.15 60.23 17.06
C HIS A 443 -24.45 60.79 16.43
N LYS A 444 -25.49 60.83 17.28
CA LYS A 444 -26.52 61.88 17.48
C LYS A 444 -27.01 62.79 16.32
N PHE A 445 -28.34 62.80 16.25
CA PHE A 445 -29.28 63.91 16.04
C PHE A 445 -29.68 64.39 14.63
N ARG A 446 -31.01 64.31 14.45
CA ARG A 446 -31.98 65.33 14.01
C ARG A 446 -32.65 65.10 12.66
N SER A 447 -33.98 65.03 12.75
CA SER A 447 -34.99 65.15 11.71
C SER A 447 -34.75 66.34 10.78
N TYR A 448 -35.11 66.21 9.51
CA TYR A 448 -36.23 66.95 8.90
C TYR A 448 -36.61 66.31 7.56
N THR A 449 -37.92 66.31 7.34
CA THR A 449 -38.70 65.98 6.15
C THR A 449 -38.33 66.83 4.93
N ASN A 450 -38.09 66.21 3.78
CA ASN A 450 -38.95 66.20 2.57
C ASN A 450 -38.22 65.55 1.40
#